data_AF-A0A653FCB3-F1
#
_entry.id   AF-A0A653FCB3-F1
#
_cell.length_a   1.000
_cell.length_b   1.000
_cell.length_c   1.000
_cell.angle_alpha   90.00
_cell.angle_beta   90.00
_cell.angle_gamma   90.00
#
_symmetry.space_group_name_H-M   'P 1'
#
loop_
_entity.id
_entity.type
_entity.pdbx_description
1 polymer ?
#
loop_
_entity_poly.entity_id
_entity_poly.type
_entity_poly.pdbx_seq_one_letter_code
_entity_poly.pdbx_strand_id
1 'polypeptide(L)'
;MGQWQLSAQIIHWRGETWRGGQLAMEAVSASAAAIRACQLVAPDSSPSLTTDEPGRLAGVIAFGDRVLRQYLLADPNNSTVVELALWSTTPPQVPWPSVDDSQVLDAMAAPLCDAYLGSCR
;
A
#
# COMPACT_ATOMS: atom_id res chain seq x y z
N MET A 1 9.68 -19.75 12.59
CA MET A 1 9.98 -18.85 11.47
C MET A 1 8.75 -18.75 10.59
N GLY A 2 8.44 -17.56 10.08
CA GLY A 2 7.22 -17.32 9.29
C GLY A 2 7.44 -17.41 7.79
N GLN A 3 6.45 -17.92 7.07
CA GLN A 3 6.36 -17.77 5.62
C GLN A 3 5.67 -16.45 5.29
N TRP A 4 6.17 -15.73 4.28
CA TRP A 4 5.48 -14.55 3.78
C TRP A 4 4.11 -14.94 3.24
N GLN A 5 3.11 -14.21 3.71
CA GLN A 5 1.77 -14.20 3.17
C GLN A 5 1.57 -12.90 2.40
N LEU A 6 0.68 -12.92 1.41
CA LEU A 6 0.40 -11.80 0.54
C LEU A 6 -1.11 -11.67 0.33
N SER A 7 -1.59 -10.43 0.32
CA SER A 7 -2.91 -10.04 -0.15
C SER A 7 -2.75 -8.87 -1.11
N ALA A 8 -3.45 -8.94 -2.24
CA ALA A 8 -3.54 -7.84 -3.19
C ALA A 8 -5.01 -7.54 -3.45
N GLN A 9 -5.38 -6.26 -3.40
CA GLN A 9 -6.74 -5.82 -3.71
C GLN A 9 -6.75 -4.57 -4.57
N ILE A 10 -7.81 -4.43 -5.35
CA ILE A 10 -8.06 -3.30 -6.24
C ILE A 10 -9.44 -2.75 -5.89
N ILE A 11 -9.49 -1.47 -5.50
CA ILE A 11 -10.71 -0.78 -5.10
C ILE A 11 -10.98 0.30 -6.13
N HIS A 12 -12.14 0.24 -6.78
CA HIS A 12 -12.54 1.20 -7.81
C HIS A 12 -13.78 1.97 -7.38
N TRP A 13 -13.71 3.30 -7.45
CA TRP A 13 -14.85 4.18 -7.21
C TRP A 13 -15.58 4.44 -8.52
N ARG A 14 -16.85 4.03 -8.57
CA ARG A 14 -17.73 4.30 -9.71
C ARG A 14 -18.16 5.78 -9.72
N GLY A 15 -18.38 6.32 -10.92
CA GLY A 15 -18.95 7.65 -11.12
C GLY A 15 -18.07 8.52 -11.99
N GLU A 16 -18.12 9.83 -11.74
CA GLU A 16 -17.30 10.79 -12.46
C GLU A 16 -15.83 10.64 -12.06
N THR A 17 -14.96 10.40 -13.05
CA THR A 17 -13.55 10.06 -12.84
C THR A 17 -12.79 11.10 -12.02
N TRP A 18 -13.11 12.39 -12.15
CA TRP A 18 -12.45 13.44 -11.37
C TRP A 18 -12.80 13.35 -9.88
N ARG A 19 -14.06 13.05 -9.55
CA ARG A 19 -14.51 12.89 -8.16
C ARG A 19 -14.02 11.58 -7.58
N GLY A 20 -14.08 10.50 -8.36
CA GLY A 20 -13.53 9.20 -7.97
C GLY A 20 -12.02 9.27 -7.74
N GLY A 21 -11.30 10.02 -8.57
CA GLY A 21 -9.87 10.25 -8.42
C GLY A 21 -9.53 11.01 -7.13
N GLN A 22 -10.31 12.04 -6.77
CA GLN A 22 -10.17 12.72 -5.48
C GLN A 22 -10.36 11.75 -4.30
N LEU A 23 -11.40 10.91 -4.33
CA LEU A 23 -11.66 9.91 -3.29
C LEU A 23 -10.54 8.88 -3.17
N ALA A 24 -9.99 8.40 -4.29
CA ALA A 24 -8.86 7.48 -4.30
C ALA A 24 -7.61 8.10 -3.64
N MET A 25 -7.31 9.36 -3.96
CA MET A 25 -6.19 10.10 -3.36
C MET A 25 -6.40 10.34 -1.86
N GLU A 26 -7.61 10.72 -1.46
CA GLU A 26 -7.99 10.91 -0.05
C GLU A 26 -7.88 9.61 0.76
N ALA A 27 -8.27 8.47 0.18
CA ALA A 27 -8.15 7.18 0.84
C ALA A 27 -6.69 6.81 1.18
N VAL A 28 -5.76 7.08 0.26
CA VAL A 28 -4.32 6.85 0.51
C VAL A 28 -3.78 7.81 1.57
N SER A 29 -4.15 9.10 1.49
CA SER A 29 -3.76 10.11 2.50
C SER A 29 -4.29 9.76 3.90
N ALA A 30 -5.55 9.34 4.01
CA ALA A 30 -6.16 8.89 5.26
C ALA A 30 -5.45 7.64 5.81
N SER A 31 -5.02 6.72 4.93
CA SER A 31 -4.26 5.54 5.33
C SER A 31 -2.88 5.90 5.89
N ALA A 32 -2.17 6.87 5.28
CA ALA A 32 -0.91 7.38 5.81
C ALA A 32 -1.07 7.97 7.22
N ALA A 33 -2.14 8.75 7.45
CA ALA A 33 -2.48 9.28 8.75
C ALA A 33 -2.81 8.17 9.77
N ALA A 34 -3.57 7.15 9.37
CA ALA A 34 -3.91 6.02 10.22
C ALA A 34 -2.67 5.22 10.65
N ILE A 35 -1.74 4.95 9.72
CA ILE A 35 -0.49 4.24 10.02
C ILE A 35 0.37 5.04 11.00
N ARG A 36 0.49 6.36 10.81
CA ARG A 36 1.20 7.24 11.77
C ARG A 36 0.56 7.20 13.16
N ALA A 37 -0.78 7.15 13.20
CA ALA A 37 -1.52 7.10 14.45
C ALA A 37 -1.46 5.74 15.15
N CYS A 38 -0.99 4.66 14.49
CA CYS A 38 -0.95 3.32 15.10
C CYS A 38 -0.21 3.29 16.45
N GLN A 39 0.91 4.02 16.60
CA GLN A 39 1.65 4.08 17.88
C GLN A 39 0.81 4.66 19.03
N LEU A 40 -0.13 5.56 18.73
CA LEU A 40 -0.99 6.21 19.73
C LEU A 40 -2.03 5.26 20.31
N VAL A 41 -2.48 4.28 19.51
CA VAL A 41 -3.57 3.36 19.88
C VAL A 41 -3.10 1.93 20.10
N ALA A 42 -1.89 1.59 19.65
CA ALA A 42 -1.26 0.28 19.79
C ALA A 42 0.24 0.49 20.13
N PRO A 43 0.59 0.66 21.42
CA PRO A 43 1.95 1.01 21.84
C PRO A 43 2.99 -0.07 21.53
N ASP A 44 2.57 -1.34 21.38
CA ASP A 44 3.43 -2.45 20.97
C ASP A 44 3.66 -2.52 19.44
N SER A 45 3.13 -1.54 18.69
CA SER A 45 3.36 -1.40 17.26
C SER A 45 4.48 -0.41 16.95
N SER A 46 5.29 -0.73 15.94
CA SER A 46 6.33 0.13 15.40
C SER A 46 6.08 0.34 13.89
N PRO A 47 5.17 1.26 13.53
CA PRO A 47 4.98 1.71 12.15
C PRO A 47 6.13 2.62 11.72
N SER A 48 6.53 2.47 10.47
CA SER A 48 7.45 3.34 9.76
C SER A 48 6.96 3.49 8.33
N LEU A 49 6.70 4.73 7.90
CA LEU A 49 6.46 5.01 6.48
C LEU A 49 7.80 5.14 5.78
N THR A 50 8.01 4.33 4.75
CA THR A 50 9.22 4.33 3.93
C THR A 50 9.04 5.13 2.64
N THR A 51 7.80 5.27 2.18
CA THR A 51 7.39 6.19 1.09
C THR A 51 6.08 6.87 1.49
N ASP A 52 6.01 8.20 1.35
CA ASP A 52 4.78 8.98 1.54
C ASP A 52 4.75 10.13 0.51
N GLU A 53 4.33 9.79 -0.69
CA GLU A 53 4.15 10.74 -1.80
C GLU A 53 2.65 10.82 -2.15
N PRO A 54 2.19 11.87 -2.83
CA PRO A 54 0.80 11.97 -3.25
C PRO A 54 0.33 10.72 -4.03
N GLY A 55 -0.59 9.96 -3.44
CA GLY A 55 -1.15 8.74 -4.03
C GLY A 55 -0.20 7.53 -4.05
N ARG A 56 0.96 7.59 -3.40
CA ARG A 56 1.92 6.48 -3.32
C ARG A 56 2.40 6.36 -1.88
N LEU A 57 2.06 5.25 -1.24
CA LEU A 57 2.38 5.00 0.16
C LEU A 57 3.06 3.64 0.31
N ALA A 58 4.14 3.60 1.08
CA ALA A 58 4.75 2.36 1.53
C ALA A 58 5.11 2.47 3.01
N GLY A 59 4.94 1.38 3.75
CA GLY A 59 5.32 1.34 5.15
C GLY A 59 5.56 -0.07 5.68
N VAL A 60 6.35 -0.13 6.75
CA VAL A 60 6.62 -1.34 7.51
C VAL A 60 6.02 -1.16 8.90
N ILE A 61 5.20 -2.11 9.33
CA ILE A 61 4.53 -2.09 10.62
C ILE A 61 4.90 -3.38 11.34
N ALA A 62 5.73 -3.26 12.38
CA ALA A 62 5.97 -4.36 13.31
C ALA A 62 4.94 -4.31 14.44
N PHE A 63 4.42 -5.46 14.86
CA PHE A 63 3.51 -5.57 15.99
C PHE A 63 3.56 -6.97 16.58
N GLY A 64 3.92 -7.09 17.86
CA GLY A 64 4.14 -8.37 18.51
C GLY A 64 5.15 -9.25 17.76
N ASP A 65 4.75 -10.45 17.39
CA ASP A 65 5.56 -11.42 16.64
C ASP A 65 5.37 -11.31 15.12
N ARG A 66 4.84 -10.19 14.61
CA ARG A 66 4.53 -10.00 13.18
C ARG A 66 5.18 -8.76 12.61
N VAL A 67 5.46 -8.84 11.31
CA VAL A 67 5.82 -7.70 10.48
C VAL A 67 4.88 -7.66 9.28
N LEU A 68 4.35 -6.47 8.98
CA LEU A 68 3.56 -6.15 7.80
C LEU A 68 4.32 -5.14 6.95
N ARG A 69 4.32 -5.36 5.65
CA ARG A 69 4.69 -4.37 4.63
C ARG A 69 3.45 -4.01 3.86
N GLN A 70 3.15 -2.72 3.84
CA GLN A 70 1.93 -2.16 3.29
C GLN A 70 2.29 -1.24 2.14
N TYR A 71 1.68 -1.45 0.98
CA TYR A 71 1.82 -0.61 -0.19
C TYR A 71 0.44 -0.18 -0.67
N LEU A 72 0.26 1.12 -0.93
CA LEU A 72 -0.94 1.67 -1.54
C LEU A 72 -0.56 2.55 -2.73
N LEU A 73 -1.26 2.37 -3.83
CA LEU A 73 -1.14 3.18 -5.04
C LEU A 73 -2.52 3.67 -5.46
N ALA A 74 -2.72 4.99 -5.48
CA ALA A 74 -3.88 5.61 -6.11
C ALA A 74 -3.57 5.96 -7.57
N ASP A 75 -4.50 5.63 -8.46
CA ASP A 75 -4.55 6.15 -9.82
C ASP A 75 -5.79 7.05 -9.97
N PRO A 76 -5.61 8.38 -10.00
CA PRO A 76 -6.72 9.31 -10.13
C PRO A 76 -7.37 9.28 -11.53
N ASN A 77 -6.68 8.78 -12.56
CA ASN A 77 -7.18 8.75 -13.94
C ASN A 77 -8.23 7.66 -14.15
N ASN A 78 -8.24 6.62 -13.30
CA ASN A 78 -9.22 5.55 -13.35
C ASN A 78 -9.99 5.39 -12.02
N SER A 79 -9.82 6.31 -11.07
CA SER A 79 -10.49 6.29 -9.76
C SER A 79 -10.26 4.99 -8.98
N THR A 80 -9.02 4.51 -8.94
CA THR A 80 -8.68 3.21 -8.34
C THR A 80 -7.59 3.36 -7.28
N VAL A 81 -7.65 2.52 -6.24
CA VAL A 81 -6.54 2.25 -5.33
C VAL A 81 -6.16 0.78 -5.45
N VAL A 82 -4.87 0.52 -5.61
CA VAL A 82 -4.28 -0.83 -5.50
C VAL A 82 -3.61 -0.92 -4.15
N GLU A 83 -3.92 -1.97 -3.41
CA GLU A 83 -3.23 -2.33 -2.18
C GLU A 83 -2.46 -3.63 -2.38
N LEU A 84 -1.24 -3.64 -1.85
CA LEU A 84 -0.46 -4.85 -1.66
C LEU A 84 0.02 -4.91 -0.21
N ALA A 85 -0.43 -5.95 0.50
CA ALA A 85 -0.09 -6.20 1.90
C ALA A 85 0.67 -7.53 2.00
N LEU A 86 1.87 -7.51 2.57
CA LEU A 86 2.67 -8.71 2.83
C LEU A 86 3.01 -8.83 4.30
N TRP A 87 2.79 -9.98 4.91
CA TRP A 87 3.09 -10.18 6.33
C TRP A 87 3.75 -11.52 6.62
N SER A 88 4.50 -11.57 7.72
CA SER A 88 5.11 -12.80 8.23
C SER A 88 5.21 -12.73 9.75
N THR A 89 5.29 -13.90 10.40
CA THR A 89 5.79 -13.98 11.78
C THR A 89 7.30 -13.73 11.81
N THR A 90 7.81 -13.19 12.91
CA THR A 90 9.21 -12.80 13.10
C THR A 90 9.98 -13.85 13.93
N PRO A 91 11.19 -14.26 13.53
CA PRO A 91 11.85 -13.92 12.27
C PRO A 91 11.20 -14.63 11.06
N PRO A 92 11.12 -13.96 9.89
CA PRO A 92 10.68 -14.60 8.66
C PRO A 92 11.71 -15.64 8.20
N GLN A 93 11.25 -16.72 7.57
CA GLN A 93 12.11 -17.78 7.04
C GLN A 93 12.98 -17.29 5.88
N VAL A 94 12.46 -16.36 5.08
CA VAL A 94 13.19 -15.67 4.01
C VAL A 94 13.20 -14.18 4.36
N PRO A 95 14.37 -13.54 4.45
CA PRO A 95 14.44 -12.10 4.70
C PRO A 95 13.75 -11.33 3.57
N TRP A 96 13.21 -10.16 3.89
CA TRP A 96 12.67 -9.29 2.83
C TRP A 96 13.80 -8.92 1.86
N PRO A 97 13.59 -9.04 0.53
CA PRO A 97 14.59 -8.66 -0.45
C PRO A 97 14.83 -7.14 -0.43
N SER A 98 16.05 -6.71 -0.76
CA SER A 98 16.39 -5.28 -0.89
C SER A 98 15.83 -4.70 -2.20
N VAL A 99 14.51 -4.54 -2.25
CA VAL A 99 13.77 -3.93 -3.37
C VAL A 99 13.32 -2.54 -2.95
N ASP A 100 13.52 -1.55 -3.82
CA ASP A 100 13.04 -0.19 -3.59
C ASP A 100 11.50 -0.12 -3.66
N ASP A 101 10.90 0.68 -2.79
CA ASP A 101 9.45 0.83 -2.74
C ASP A 101 8.86 1.31 -4.08
N SER A 102 9.58 2.19 -4.79
CA SER A 102 9.17 2.67 -6.11
C SER A 102 8.99 1.53 -7.11
N GLN A 103 9.89 0.55 -7.12
CA GLN A 103 9.79 -0.61 -8.01
C GLN A 103 8.56 -1.46 -7.70
N VAL A 104 8.23 -1.65 -6.42
CA VAL A 104 7.02 -2.37 -6.00
C VAL A 104 5.76 -1.60 -6.42
N LEU A 105 5.72 -0.30 -6.12
CA LEU A 105 4.59 0.57 -6.45
C LEU A 105 4.36 0.68 -7.97
N ASP A 106 5.43 0.75 -8.76
CA ASP A 106 5.30 0.80 -10.22
C ASP A 106 4.84 -0.55 -10.78
N ALA A 107 5.28 -1.67 -10.20
CA ALA A 107 4.78 -3.00 -10.56
C ALA A 107 3.28 -3.18 -10.25
N MET A 108 2.77 -2.56 -9.18
CA MET A 108 1.34 -2.55 -8.85
C MET A 108 0.49 -1.78 -9.88
N ALA A 109 1.08 -0.84 -10.62
CA ALA A 109 0.39 -0.12 -11.69
C ALA A 109 0.19 -0.99 -12.94
N ALA A 110 1.05 -1.98 -13.19
CA ALA A 110 1.06 -2.73 -14.45
C ALA A 110 -0.29 -3.43 -14.77
N PRO A 111 -0.99 -4.09 -13.83
CA PRO A 111 -2.31 -4.66 -14.10
C PRO A 111 -3.38 -3.60 -14.43
N LEU A 112 -3.22 -2.36 -13.94
CA LEU A 112 -4.14 -1.26 -14.28
C LEU A 112 -3.96 -0.81 -15.74
N CYS A 113 -2.74 -0.85 -16.26
CA CYS A 113 -2.43 -0.56 -17.65
C CYS A 113 -3.18 -1.48 -18.61
N ASP A 114 -3.26 -2.77 -18.29
CA ASP A 114 -3.96 -3.76 -19.12
C ASP A 114 -5.48 -3.59 -19.06
N ALA A 115 -6.00 -3.08 -17.93
CA ALA A 115 -7.44 -2.95 -17.68
C ALA A 115 -8.04 -1.59 -18.11
N TYR A 116 -7.27 -0.50 -18.03
CA TYR A 116 -7.76 0.87 -18.23
C TYR A 116 -6.83 1.68 -19.16
N LEU A 117 -7.38 2.08 -20.31
CA LEU A 117 -6.72 3.00 -21.24
C LEU A 117 -6.42 4.34 -20.52
N GLY A 118 -5.14 4.72 -20.42
CA GLY A 118 -4.70 5.96 -19.75
C GLY A 118 -4.06 5.76 -18.37
N SER A 119 -3.97 4.51 -17.89
CA SER A 119 -3.27 4.16 -16.63
C SER A 119 -1.81 3.77 -16.82
N CYS A 120 -1.33 3.70 -18.07
CA CYS A 120 0.08 3.42 -18.38
C CYS A 120 0.99 4.59 -18.00
N ARG A 121 2.05 4.30 -17.25
CA ARG A 121 3.13 5.24 -16.91
C ARG A 121 4.43 4.82 -17.57
#